data_AF-A0A818R919-F1
#
_entry.id   AF-A0A818R919-F1
#
_cell.length_a   1.000
_cell.length_b   1.000
_cell.length_c   1.000
_cell.angle_alpha   90.00
_cell.angle_beta   90.00
_cell.angle_gamma   90.00
#
_symmetry.space_group_name_H-M   'P 1'
#
loop_
_entity.id
_entity.type
_entity.pdbx_description
1 polymer ?
#
loop_
_entity_poly.entity_id
_entity_poly.type
_entity_poly.pdbx_seq_one_letter_code
_entity_poly.pdbx_strand_id
1 'polypeptide(L)' 'PLTNLFLAHRLDPEFSRNLKYHYIMGGNCTVPRFDTLSIGIEFNFASDALAASRVLEELETILRIITFE' A
#
# COMPACT_ATOMS: atom_id res chain seq x y z
N PRO A 1 2.12 -5.53 -5.93
CA PRO A 1 1.58 -5.90 -4.60
C PRO A 1 2.57 -5.54 -3.48
N LEU A 2 2.09 -5.40 -2.23
CA LEU A 2 2.87 -4.89 -1.09
C LEU A 2 3.32 -5.95 -0.07
N THR A 3 3.17 -7.23 -0.42
CA THR A 3 3.44 -8.39 0.47
C THR A 3 4.85 -8.38 1.07
N ASN A 4 5.89 -8.13 0.27
CA ASN A 4 7.27 -8.15 0.75
C ASN A 4 7.55 -7.06 1.79
N LEU A 5 6.95 -5.88 1.59
CA LEU A 5 7.12 -4.76 2.51
C LEU A 5 6.39 -5.01 3.82
N PHE A 6 5.17 -5.56 3.74
CA PHE A 6 4.44 -6.01 4.91
C PHE A 6 5.23 -7.06 5.70
N LEU A 7 5.78 -8.08 5.02
CA LEU A 7 6.60 -9.10 5.66
C LEU A 7 7.88 -8.53 6.27
N ALA A 8 8.57 -7.62 5.57
CA ALA A 8 9.77 -6.97 6.08
C ALA A 8 9.49 -6.21 7.39
N HIS A 9 8.41 -5.43 7.42
CA HIS A 9 7.99 -4.72 8.63
C HIS A 9 7.54 -5.66 9.77
N ARG A 10 6.97 -6.82 9.42
CA ARG A 10 6.59 -7.84 10.42
C ARG A 10 7.78 -8.58 11.02
N LEU A 11 8.82 -8.83 10.22
CA LEU A 11 10.04 -9.50 10.66
C LEU A 11 10.96 -8.55 11.45
N ASP A 12 11.01 -7.29 11.03
CA ASP A 12 11.77 -6.23 11.69
C ASP A 12 10.90 -4.98 11.84
N PRO A 13 10.30 -4.75 13.03
CA PRO A 13 9.48 -3.57 13.29
C PRO A 13 10.23 -2.24 13.10
N GLU A 14 11.56 -2.23 13.27
CA GLU A 14 12.38 -1.02 13.11
C GLU A 14 12.75 -0.75 11.64
N PHE A 15 12.42 -1.67 10.71
CA PHE A 15 12.69 -1.54 9.29
C PHE A 15 12.19 -0.21 8.70
N SER A 16 10.98 0.21 9.07
CA SER A 16 10.36 1.45 8.57
C SER A 16 11.16 2.70 8.95
N ARG A 17 11.78 2.72 10.13
CA ARG A 17 12.59 3.85 10.63
C ARG A 17 13.88 4.05 9.84
N ASN A 18 14.37 3.00 9.20
CA ASN A 18 15.55 3.06 8.34
C ASN A 18 15.21 3.59 6.93
N LEU A 19 13.93 3.75 6.59
CA LEU A 19 13.48 4.27 5.30
C LEU A 19 13.34 5.80 5.35
N LYS A 20 14.15 6.48 4.54
CA LYS A 20 14.09 7.95 4.39
C LYS A 20 12.80 8.42 3.72
N TYR A 21 12.38 7.71 2.66
CA TYR A 21 11.16 7.95 1.90
C TYR A 21 10.68 6.63 1.34
N HIS A 22 9.37 6.50 1.14
CA HIS A 22 8.81 5.36 0.45
C HIS A 22 7.83 5.79 -0.63
N TYR A 23 8.05 5.28 -1.85
CA TYR A 23 7.25 5.58 -3.03
C TYR A 23 6.49 4.32 -3.44
N ILE A 24 5.17 4.35 -3.31
CA ILE A 24 4.31 3.22 -3.67
C ILE A 24 3.63 3.55 -5.00
N MET A 25 3.90 2.76 -6.02
CA MET A 25 3.06 2.76 -7.22
C MET A 25 1.84 1.88 -6.97
N GLY A 26 0.67 2.49 -6.88
CA GLY A 26 -0.57 1.77 -6.77
C GLY A 26 -1.66 2.55 -6.06
N GLY A 27 -2.80 1.89 -5.90
CA GLY A 27 -4.02 2.54 -5.43
C GLY A 27 -4.60 3.50 -6.45
N ASN A 28 -5.75 4.05 -6.07
CA ASN A 28 -6.57 4.96 -6.85
C ASN A 28 -7.14 6.01 -5.89
N CYS A 29 -7.23 7.26 -6.32
CA CYS A 29 -7.73 8.37 -5.50
C CYS A 29 -9.07 8.92 -5.99
N THR A 30 -9.42 8.67 -7.25
CA THR A 30 -10.56 9.33 -7.92
C THR A 30 -11.78 8.44 -8.09
N VAL A 31 -11.62 7.12 -7.97
CA VAL A 31 -12.73 6.18 -8.14
C VAL A 31 -13.53 6.08 -6.83
N PRO A 32 -14.81 6.47 -6.79
CA PRO A 32 -15.61 6.37 -5.58
C PRO A 32 -15.78 4.90 -5.17
N ARG A 33 -15.84 4.64 -3.84
CA ARG A 33 -16.19 3.33 -3.27
C ARG A 33 -17.65 3.01 -3.60
N PHE A 34 -17.95 2.61 -4.83
CA PHE A 34 -19.23 1.98 -5.14
C PHE A 34 -19.14 0.48 -4.86
N ASP A 35 -20.07 0.09 -3.99
CA ASP A 35 -20.59 -1.24 -3.73
C ASP A 35 -20.13 -2.38 -4.68
N THR A 36 -19.55 -3.40 -4.04
CA THR A 36 -19.61 -4.81 -4.47
C THR A 36 -19.44 -5.07 -5.97
N LEU A 37 -18.20 -5.02 -6.45
CA LEU A 37 -17.58 -5.86 -7.50
C LEU A 37 -16.58 -5.04 -8.33
N SER A 38 -15.32 -5.05 -7.90
CA SER A 38 -14.12 -5.20 -8.76
C SER A 38 -13.85 -4.19 -9.90
N ILE A 39 -14.62 -3.12 -10.07
CA ILE A 39 -14.34 -2.07 -11.07
C ILE A 39 -13.80 -0.85 -10.33
N GLY A 40 -12.48 -0.81 -10.10
CA GLY A 40 -11.85 0.40 -9.60
C GLY A 40 -10.53 0.20 -8.89
N ILE A 41 -10.32 -0.92 -8.20
CA ILE A 41 -9.10 -1.13 -7.43
C ILE A 41 -7.90 -1.31 -8.37
N GLU A 42 -6.85 -0.54 -8.12
CA GLU A 42 -5.59 -0.63 -8.85
C GLU A 42 -4.91 -2.00 -8.67
N PHE A 43 -4.24 -2.46 -9.72
CA PHE A 43 -3.69 -3.81 -9.87
C PHE A 43 -2.82 -4.28 -8.68
N ASN A 44 -1.88 -3.45 -8.20
CA ASN A 44 -1.00 -3.79 -7.09
C ASN A 44 -1.76 -3.94 -5.77
N PHE A 45 -2.76 -3.10 -5.53
CA PHE A 45 -3.59 -3.15 -4.32
C PHE A 45 -4.61 -4.29 -4.37
N ALA A 46 -5.17 -4.59 -5.54
CA ALA A 46 -6.07 -5.73 -5.74
C ALA A 46 -5.35 -7.07 -5.50
N SER A 47 -4.09 -7.16 -5.91
CA SER A 47 -3.31 -8.40 -5.80
C SER A 47 -2.98 -8.79 -4.37
N ASP A 48 -2.93 -7.84 -3.42
CA ASP A 48 -2.77 -8.12 -1.99
C ASP A 48 -3.33 -6.95 -1.16
N ALA A 49 -4.65 -6.95 -0.98
CA ALA A 49 -5.36 -5.88 -0.29
C ALA A 49 -5.01 -5.82 1.21
N LEU A 50 -4.66 -6.96 1.83
CA LEU A 50 -4.31 -7.02 3.25
C LEU A 50 -2.92 -6.42 3.49
N ALA A 51 -1.93 -6.77 2.67
CA ALA A 51 -0.62 -6.13 2.77
C ALA A 51 -0.73 -4.64 2.46
N ALA A 52 -1.54 -4.24 1.49
CA ALA A 52 -1.76 -2.83 1.17
C ALA A 52 -2.37 -2.05 2.33
N SER A 53 -3.45 -2.55 2.94
CA SER A 53 -4.09 -1.87 4.08
C SER A 53 -3.12 -1.73 5.26
N ARG A 54 -2.39 -2.80 5.59
CA ARG A 54 -1.45 -2.83 6.72
C ARG A 54 -0.25 -1.93 6.50
N VAL A 55 0.32 -1.92 5.30
CA VAL A 55 1.43 -1.01 4.97
C VAL A 55 1.00 0.46 5.09
N LEU A 56 -0.21 0.80 4.66
CA LEU A 56 -0.71 2.18 4.75
C LEU A 56 -1.02 2.61 6.19
N GLU A 57 -1.42 1.67 7.06
CA GLU A 57 -1.76 1.93 8.47
C GLU A 57 -0.53 1.91 9.39
N GLU A 58 0.42 1.00 9.16
CA GLU A 58 1.47 0.64 10.12
C GLU A 58 2.86 1.22 9.76
N LEU A 59 3.12 1.56 8.49
CA LEU A 59 4.46 1.97 8.05
C LEU A 59 4.76 3.44 8.40
N GLU A 60 5.55 3.65 9.45
CA GLU A 60 6.00 4.98 9.89
C GLU A 60 7.16 5.53 9.01
N THR A 61 6.84 6.12 7.87
CA THR A 61 7.80 6.83 7.01
C THR A 61 7.11 7.92 6.16
N ILE A 62 7.88 8.78 5.50
CA ILE A 62 7.33 9.72 4.52
C ILE A 62 6.90 8.94 3.29
N LEU A 63 5.59 8.68 3.21
CA LEU A 63 4.95 7.95 2.12
C LEU A 63 4.52 8.89 0.99
N ARG A 64 4.84 8.50 -0.24
CA ARG A 64 4.28 9.08 -1.46
C ARG A 64 3.65 7.97 -2.29
N ILE A 65 2.38 8.14 -2.61
CA ILE A 65 1.65 7.21 -3.48
C ILE A 65 1.58 7.82 -4.87
N ILE A 66 2.01 7.04 -5.86
CA ILE A 66 1.84 7.33 -7.28
C ILE A 66 0.66 6.46 -7.72
N THR A 67 -0.51 7.09 -7.78
CA THR A 67 -1.75 6.38 -8.12
C THR A 67 -1.83 6.12 -9.62
N PHE A 68 -2.82 5.31 -10.02
CA PHE A 68 -3.02 4.94 -11.41
C PHE A 68 -3.49 6.11 -12.31
N GLU A 69 -4.10 7.16 -11.72
CA GLU A 69 -4.69 8.28 -12.46
C GLU A 69 -3.72 9.33 -12.99
#